data_AF-A0A2H0VG07-F1
#
_entry.id   AF-A0A2H0VG07-F1
#
_cell.length_a   1.000
_cell.length_b   1.000
_cell.length_c   1.000
_cell.angle_alpha   90.00
_cell.angle_beta   90.00
_cell.angle_gamma   90.00
#
_symmetry.space_group_name_H-M   'P 1'
#
loop_
_entity.id
_entity.type
_entity.pdbx_description
1 polymer ?
#
loop_
_entity_poly.entity_id
_entity_poly.type
_entity_poly.pdbx_seq_one_letter_code
_entity_poly.pdbx_strand_id
1 'polypeptide(L)'
;MKKILLIGLGVIIVALAGFYIWQQGMSIETAQEEVDNEEEGAIEEMKDPSEATYSLEDIATHGIEEDCWVAINGKVYDLSHFASVHPGGDSVIEGCGKDATVLFETRPTGSGTPHSENARKTLDEYFIGTLSQ
;
A
#
# COMPACT_ATOMS: atom_id res chain seq x y z
N MET A 1 63.56 37.06 -34.80
CA MET A 1 62.15 37.20 -35.26
C MET A 1 61.51 35.81 -35.28
N LYS A 2 60.36 35.65 -34.60
CA LYS A 2 59.23 34.69 -34.80
C LYS A 2 59.53 33.28 -35.34
N LYS A 3 58.98 32.14 -34.88
CA LYS A 3 58.07 31.67 -33.80
C LYS A 3 57.76 30.20 -34.20
N ILE A 4 57.54 29.30 -33.22
CA ILE A 4 56.66 28.10 -33.30
C ILE A 4 57.26 26.89 -34.09
N LEU A 5 57.28 25.62 -33.64
CA LEU A 5 56.27 24.80 -32.96
C LEU A 5 56.95 23.64 -32.18
N LEU A 6 56.76 23.60 -30.86
CA LEU A 6 56.97 22.43 -30.01
C LEU A 6 55.60 21.80 -29.76
N ILE A 7 55.23 20.75 -30.48
CA ILE A 7 54.08 19.90 -30.15
C ILE A 7 54.54 18.46 -30.40
N GLY A 8 54.80 17.71 -29.34
CA GLY A 8 55.19 16.29 -29.50
C GLY A 8 55.50 15.53 -28.21
N LEU A 9 55.75 16.21 -27.08
CA LEU A 9 56.23 15.53 -25.86
C LEU A 9 55.36 15.74 -24.60
N GLY A 10 54.37 16.64 -24.65
CA GLY A 10 53.50 16.95 -23.50
C GLY A 10 52.31 15.98 -23.29
N VAL A 11 51.94 15.20 -24.31
CA VAL A 11 50.71 14.39 -24.27
C VAL A 11 50.92 13.02 -23.59
N ILE A 12 52.14 12.48 -23.61
CA ILE A 12 52.42 11.11 -23.13
C ILE A 12 52.57 11.04 -21.59
N ILE A 13 53.13 12.07 -20.95
CA ILE A 13 53.33 12.06 -19.48
C ILE A 13 52.02 12.28 -18.72
N VAL A 14 51.09 13.07 -19.27
CA VAL A 14 49.75 13.26 -18.69
C VAL A 14 48.92 11.97 -18.78
N ALA A 15 49.09 11.17 -19.83
CA ALA A 15 48.39 9.90 -19.99
C ALA A 15 48.82 8.83 -18.97
N LEU A 16 50.11 8.73 -18.63
CA LEU A 16 50.61 7.74 -17.67
C LEU A 16 50.27 8.08 -16.22
N ALA A 17 50.33 9.37 -15.83
CA ALA A 17 49.89 9.81 -14.52
C ALA A 17 48.36 9.70 -14.36
N GLY A 18 47.61 10.01 -15.42
CA GLY A 18 46.15 9.81 -15.45
C GLY A 18 45.76 8.33 -15.33
N PHE A 19 46.46 7.44 -16.04
CA PHE A 19 46.23 5.99 -15.96
C PHE A 19 46.61 5.41 -14.58
N TYR A 20 47.70 5.90 -13.97
CA TYR A 20 48.12 5.47 -12.63
C TYR A 20 47.17 5.94 -11.52
N ILE A 21 46.60 7.15 -11.65
CA ILE A 21 45.55 7.67 -10.75
C ILE A 21 44.22 6.93 -10.99
N TRP A 22 43.92 6.53 -12.23
CA TRP A 22 42.75 5.73 -12.57
C TRP A 22 42.85 4.27 -12.10
N GLN A 23 44.05 3.68 -12.07
CA GLN A 23 44.27 2.29 -11.64
C GLN A 23 44.06 2.08 -10.12
N GLN A 24 44.23 3.11 -9.29
CA GLN A 24 44.05 3.02 -7.84
C GLN A 24 42.63 3.38 -7.36
N GLY A 25 41.74 3.82 -8.27
CA GLY A 25 40.36 4.22 -7.98
C GLY A 25 39.30 3.18 -8.35
N MET A 26 39.71 1.99 -8.81
CA MET A 26 38.80 0.90 -9.17
C MET A 26 38.48 0.06 -7.92
N SER A 27 37.55 0.54 -7.10
CA SER A 27 36.83 -0.36 -6.21
C SER A 27 35.85 -1.16 -7.06
N ILE A 28 36.12 -2.46 -7.19
CA ILE A 28 35.13 -3.43 -7.64
C ILE A 28 34.06 -3.45 -6.55
N GLU A 29 32.97 -2.73 -6.77
CA GLU A 29 31.71 -3.08 -6.13
C GLU A 29 30.88 -3.77 -7.22
N THR A 30 30.57 -5.03 -6.92
CA THR A 30 29.62 -5.92 -7.57
C THR A 30 28.55 -5.19 -8.35
N ALA A 31 28.38 -5.59 -9.62
CA ALA A 31 27.27 -5.18 -10.46
C ALA A 31 25.94 -5.39 -9.72
N GLN A 32 25.38 -4.29 -9.25
CA GLN A 32 23.97 -4.13 -9.00
C GLN A 32 23.47 -3.27 -10.15
N GLU A 33 22.59 -3.84 -10.98
CA GLU A 33 21.87 -3.09 -12.00
C GLU A 33 21.15 -1.92 -11.31
N GLU A 34 21.54 -0.70 -11.67
CA GLU A 34 20.73 0.49 -11.47
C GLU A 34 19.60 0.42 -12.49
N VAL A 35 18.38 0.11 -12.01
CA VAL A 35 17.15 0.51 -12.68
C VAL A 35 16.69 1.76 -11.97
N ASP A 36 16.79 2.85 -12.72
CA ASP A 36 16.53 4.23 -12.34
C ASP A 36 15.11 4.39 -11.80
N ASN A 37 15.01 5.02 -10.64
CA ASN A 37 13.76 5.36 -9.95
C ASN A 37 13.16 6.62 -10.58
N GLU A 38 11.99 6.51 -11.19
CA GLU A 38 11.04 7.63 -11.41
C GLU A 38 9.64 7.07 -11.70
N GLU A 39 8.95 6.53 -10.68
CA GLU A 39 7.49 6.64 -10.58
C GLU A 39 7.10 6.65 -9.09
N GLU A 40 6.54 7.79 -8.66
CA GLU A 40 5.94 7.98 -7.35
C GLU A 40 4.80 6.99 -7.13
N GLY A 41 4.98 6.06 -6.21
CA GLY A 41 3.92 5.19 -5.74
C GLY A 41 4.47 4.31 -4.63
N ALA A 42 4.24 4.72 -3.39
CA ALA A 42 4.58 3.92 -2.22
C ALA A 42 3.92 2.53 -2.35
N ILE A 43 4.71 1.52 -2.69
CA ILE A 43 4.37 0.14 -2.34
C ILE A 43 4.59 0.02 -0.84
N GLU A 44 3.58 0.44 -0.07
CA GLU A 44 3.47 0.07 1.34
C GLU A 44 3.64 -1.45 1.39
N GLU A 45 4.63 -1.94 2.16
CA GLU A 45 4.65 -3.35 2.53
C GLU A 45 3.25 -3.69 3.05
N MET A 46 2.49 -4.52 2.33
CA MET A 46 1.16 -4.92 2.74
C MET A 46 1.30 -5.75 4.02
N LYS A 47 1.29 -5.07 5.15
CA LYS A 47 1.21 -5.67 6.48
C LYS A 47 0.04 -6.64 6.48
N ASP A 48 0.27 -7.87 6.95
CA ASP A 48 -0.78 -8.87 7.10
C ASP A 48 -1.98 -8.20 7.80
N PRO A 49 -3.17 -8.15 7.18
CA PRO A 49 -4.33 -7.49 7.76
C PRO A 49 -4.65 -7.99 9.18
N SER A 50 -4.30 -9.23 9.50
CA SER A 50 -4.52 -9.79 10.85
C SER A 50 -3.68 -9.13 11.95
N GLU A 51 -2.61 -8.40 11.59
CA GLU A 51 -1.74 -7.65 12.50
C GLU A 51 -2.17 -6.17 12.66
N ALA A 52 -3.26 -5.75 12.00
CA ALA A 52 -3.84 -4.43 12.14
C ALA A 52 -4.97 -4.43 13.19
N THR A 53 -5.06 -3.32 13.94
CA THR A 53 -6.06 -3.11 14.98
C THR A 53 -6.61 -1.70 14.88
N TYR A 54 -7.93 -1.55 14.97
CA TYR A 54 -8.65 -0.28 14.88
C TYR A 54 -9.59 -0.09 16.05
N SER A 55 -9.76 1.14 16.52
CA SER A 55 -10.77 1.46 17.53
C SER A 55 -12.14 1.75 16.91
N LEU A 56 -13.19 1.83 17.73
CA LEU A 56 -14.49 2.30 17.26
C LEU A 56 -14.44 3.76 16.80
N GLU A 57 -13.57 4.58 17.39
CA GLU A 57 -13.36 5.96 16.96
C GLU A 57 -12.71 6.02 15.57
N ASP A 58 -11.74 5.14 15.27
CA ASP A 58 -11.16 5.04 13.92
C ASP A 58 -12.26 4.66 12.92
N ILE A 59 -13.00 3.60 13.21
CA ILE A 59 -14.08 3.10 12.35
C ILE A 59 -15.15 4.19 12.12
N ALA A 60 -15.52 4.95 13.14
CA ALA A 60 -16.52 6.01 13.05
C ALA A 60 -16.17 7.14 12.05
N THR A 61 -14.90 7.26 11.64
CA THR A 61 -14.50 8.21 10.60
C THR A 61 -14.90 7.76 9.18
N HIS A 62 -15.20 6.47 9.00
CA HIS A 62 -15.55 5.83 7.73
C HIS A 62 -17.04 5.46 7.71
N GLY A 63 -17.90 6.49 7.72
CA GLY A 63 -19.34 6.37 7.97
C GLY A 63 -20.27 6.61 6.78
N ILE A 64 -19.75 6.67 5.55
CA ILE A 64 -20.54 6.98 4.33
C ILE A 64 -20.43 5.85 3.31
N GLU A 65 -21.26 5.85 2.27
CA GLU A 65 -21.31 4.74 1.29
C GLU A 65 -19.96 4.51 0.59
N GLU A 66 -19.29 5.59 0.19
CA GLU A 66 -18.02 5.56 -0.53
C GLU A 66 -16.81 5.35 0.37
N ASP A 67 -17.02 5.41 1.70
CA ASP A 67 -16.00 5.26 2.73
C ASP A 67 -16.66 4.63 3.95
N CYS A 68 -16.84 3.30 3.88
CA CYS A 68 -17.70 2.54 4.78
C CYS A 68 -16.91 1.46 5.51
N TRP A 69 -16.53 1.70 6.76
CA TRP A 69 -15.97 0.64 7.61
C TRP A 69 -16.99 0.13 8.60
N VAL A 70 -16.91 -1.16 8.91
CA VAL A 70 -17.77 -1.80 9.91
C VAL A 70 -16.97 -2.73 10.81
N ALA A 71 -17.33 -2.77 12.09
CA ALA A 71 -16.94 -3.86 12.98
C ALA A 71 -18.03 -4.94 13.00
N ILE A 72 -17.65 -6.20 12.82
CA ILE A 72 -18.55 -7.35 12.93
C ILE A 72 -17.83 -8.44 13.71
N ASN A 73 -18.37 -8.86 14.86
CA ASN A 73 -17.80 -9.91 15.71
C ASN A 73 -16.30 -9.69 16.05
N GLY A 74 -15.90 -8.43 16.31
CA GLY A 74 -14.53 -8.08 16.67
C GLY A 74 -13.53 -8.03 15.50
N LYS A 75 -14.01 -8.18 14.27
CA LYS A 75 -13.24 -7.97 13.03
C LYS A 75 -13.69 -6.69 12.35
N VAL A 76 -12.78 -6.05 11.63
CA VAL A 76 -13.01 -4.78 10.92
C VAL A 76 -12.91 -5.01 9.44
N TYR A 77 -13.85 -4.42 8.70
CA TYR A 77 -14.01 -4.61 7.27
C TYR A 77 -14.17 -3.27 6.56
N ASP A 78 -13.49 -3.12 5.42
CA ASP A 78 -13.68 -1.99 4.52
C ASP A 78 -14.66 -2.37 3.41
N LEU A 79 -15.88 -1.86 3.49
CA LEU A 79 -16.95 -2.14 2.54
C LEU A 79 -17.13 -1.03 1.50
N SER A 80 -16.19 -0.09 1.38
CA SER A 80 -16.31 1.08 0.48
C SER A 80 -16.58 0.71 -0.98
N HIS A 81 -15.98 -0.40 -1.44
CA HIS A 81 -16.21 -0.92 -2.79
C HIS A 81 -17.40 -1.89 -2.91
N PHE A 82 -17.94 -2.34 -1.79
CA PHE A 82 -19.05 -3.30 -1.73
C PHE A 82 -20.41 -2.64 -1.49
N ALA A 83 -20.45 -1.52 -0.78
CA ALA A 83 -21.69 -0.91 -0.30
C ALA A 83 -22.73 -0.69 -1.42
N SER A 84 -22.30 -0.13 -2.56
CA SER A 84 -23.15 0.15 -3.73
C SER A 84 -23.70 -1.08 -4.45
N VAL A 85 -23.08 -2.25 -4.25
CA VAL A 85 -23.48 -3.52 -4.88
C VAL A 85 -24.05 -4.53 -3.87
N HIS A 86 -24.25 -4.10 -2.62
CA HIS A 86 -24.80 -4.96 -1.58
C HIS A 86 -26.21 -5.45 -1.96
N PRO A 87 -26.48 -6.78 -1.93
CA PRO A 87 -27.80 -7.32 -2.30
C PRO A 87 -28.98 -6.82 -1.44
N GLY A 88 -28.70 -6.34 -0.22
CA GLY A 88 -29.70 -5.69 0.64
C GLY A 88 -29.89 -4.20 0.38
N GLY A 89 -29.26 -3.66 -0.68
CA GLY A 89 -29.24 -2.24 -1.02
C GLY A 89 -28.68 -1.38 0.11
N ASP A 90 -29.22 -0.17 0.22
CA ASP A 90 -28.83 0.91 1.14
C ASP A 90 -28.84 0.52 2.63
N SER A 91 -29.41 -0.63 2.99
CA SER A 91 -29.37 -1.15 4.37
C SER A 91 -27.94 -1.34 4.91
N VAL A 92 -26.94 -1.52 4.03
CA VAL A 92 -25.51 -1.57 4.42
C VAL A 92 -25.04 -0.25 5.04
N ILE A 93 -25.56 0.88 4.56
CA ILE A 93 -25.16 2.23 4.98
C ILE A 93 -25.50 2.47 6.45
N GLU A 94 -26.54 1.80 6.97
CA GLU A 94 -26.89 1.88 8.40
C GLU A 94 -25.76 1.39 9.32
N GLY A 95 -24.91 0.49 8.82
CA GLY A 95 -23.77 -0.09 9.53
C GLY A 95 -22.48 0.70 9.41
N CYS A 96 -22.31 1.55 8.38
CA CYS A 96 -21.06 2.28 8.17
C CYS A 96 -20.69 3.12 9.41
N GLY A 97 -19.41 3.06 9.78
CA GLY A 97 -18.83 3.74 10.92
C GLY A 97 -19.20 3.14 12.29
N LYS A 98 -19.66 1.90 12.35
CA LYS A 98 -20.21 1.29 13.59
C LYS A 98 -19.83 -0.18 13.77
N ASP A 99 -20.10 -0.68 14.98
CA ASP A 99 -20.29 -2.12 15.20
C ASP A 99 -21.64 -2.55 14.61
N ALA A 100 -21.57 -3.21 13.45
CA ALA A 100 -22.70 -3.73 12.69
C ALA A 100 -23.00 -5.20 13.01
N THR A 101 -22.45 -5.77 14.09
CA THR A 101 -22.65 -7.20 14.44
C THR A 101 -24.13 -7.57 14.48
N VAL A 102 -24.96 -6.80 15.19
CA VAL A 102 -26.40 -7.09 15.29
C VAL A 102 -27.08 -6.94 13.94
N LEU A 103 -26.73 -5.92 13.14
CA LEU A 103 -27.29 -5.71 11.81
C LEU A 103 -26.98 -6.91 10.90
N PHE A 104 -25.74 -7.39 10.93
CA PHE A 104 -25.29 -8.53 10.14
C PHE A 104 -25.93 -9.85 10.59
N GLU A 105 -26.06 -10.09 11.89
CA GLU A 105 -26.60 -11.34 12.42
C GLU A 105 -28.13 -11.42 12.39
N THR A 106 -28.84 -10.30 12.25
CA THR A 106 -30.31 -10.28 12.36
C THR A 106 -31.04 -9.72 11.14
N ARG A 107 -30.39 -8.90 10.30
CA ARG A 107 -31.00 -8.21 9.14
C ARG A 107 -32.40 -7.64 9.45
N PRO A 108 -32.53 -6.73 10.43
CA PRO A 108 -33.82 -6.28 10.93
C PRO A 108 -34.63 -5.47 9.89
N THR A 109 -33.96 -4.86 8.92
CA THR A 109 -34.54 -4.12 7.80
C THR A 109 -34.72 -4.96 6.53
N GLY A 110 -34.31 -6.23 6.56
CA GLY A 110 -34.36 -7.17 5.43
C GLY A 110 -35.20 -8.41 5.73
N SER A 111 -34.61 -9.59 5.54
CA SER A 111 -35.31 -10.88 5.71
C SER A 111 -35.52 -11.31 7.17
N GLY A 112 -34.96 -10.59 8.16
CA GLY A 112 -35.06 -10.96 9.58
C GLY A 112 -34.31 -12.24 9.96
N THR A 113 -33.33 -12.65 9.16
CA THR A 113 -32.52 -13.86 9.39
C THR A 113 -31.04 -13.53 9.27
N PRO A 114 -30.12 -14.31 9.87
CA PRO A 114 -28.69 -14.08 9.69
C PRO A 114 -28.25 -14.17 8.23
N HIS A 115 -27.18 -13.46 7.87
CA HIS A 115 -26.52 -13.61 6.58
C HIS A 115 -26.09 -15.06 6.33
N SER A 116 -26.17 -15.49 5.05
CA SER A 116 -25.81 -16.83 4.62
C SER A 116 -24.30 -17.08 4.72
N GLU A 117 -23.88 -18.35 4.64
CA GLU A 117 -22.45 -18.70 4.63
C GLU A 117 -21.70 -18.06 3.44
N ASN A 118 -22.33 -17.97 2.27
CA ASN A 118 -21.73 -17.31 1.12
C ASN A 118 -21.51 -15.81 1.39
N ALA A 119 -22.46 -15.13 2.03
CA ALA A 119 -22.29 -13.72 2.39
C ALA A 119 -21.16 -13.52 3.40
N ARG A 120 -20.94 -14.47 4.32
CA ARG A 120 -19.79 -14.45 5.25
C ARG A 120 -18.46 -14.62 4.52
N LYS A 121 -18.40 -15.52 3.54
CA LYS A 121 -17.20 -15.70 2.69
C LYS A 121 -16.89 -14.45 1.88
N THR A 122 -17.92 -13.79 1.34
CA THR A 122 -17.75 -12.50 0.67
C THR A 122 -17.25 -11.43 1.65
N LEU A 123 -17.77 -11.39 2.88
CA LEU A 123 -17.31 -10.44 3.90
C LEU A 123 -15.80 -10.63 4.22
N ASP A 124 -15.30 -11.86 4.22
CA ASP A 124 -13.88 -12.14 4.48
C ASP A 124 -12.94 -11.49 3.44
N GLU A 125 -13.40 -11.21 2.22
CA GLU A 125 -12.62 -10.52 1.18
C GLU A 125 -12.32 -9.05 1.53
N TYR A 126 -13.11 -8.48 2.45
CA TYR A 126 -13.02 -7.08 2.86
C TYR A 126 -12.35 -6.89 4.22
N PHE A 127 -11.76 -7.95 4.79
CA PHE A 127 -11.13 -7.92 6.10
C PHE A 127 -9.86 -7.05 6.10
N ILE A 128 -9.80 -6.07 6.99
CA ILE A 128 -8.66 -5.15 7.13
C ILE A 128 -7.97 -5.22 8.50
N GLY A 129 -8.57 -5.88 9.49
CA GLY A 129 -7.97 -6.06 10.81
C GLY A 129 -8.98 -6.35 11.92
N THR A 130 -8.54 -6.18 13.16
CA THR A 130 -9.33 -6.51 14.35
C THR A 130 -9.76 -5.28 15.13
N LEU A 131 -10.85 -5.38 15.88
CA LEU A 131 -11.31 -4.31 16.76
C LEU A 131 -10.44 -4.29 18.03
N SER A 132 -9.96 -3.11 18.42
CA SER A 132 -9.25 -2.92 19.69
C SER A 132 -10.20 -3.18 20.85
N GLN A 133 -9.75 -3.98 21.82
CA GLN A 133 -10.49 -4.32 23.03
C GLN A 133 -10.50 -3.18 24.06
#